data_AF-A0A6G1EDW8-F1
#
_entry.id   AF-A0A6G1EDW8-F1
#
_cell.length_a   1.000
_cell.length_b   1.000
_cell.length_c   1.000
_cell.angle_alpha   90.00
_cell.angle_beta   90.00
_cell.angle_gamma   90.00
#
_symmetry.space_group_name_H-M   'P 1'
#
loop_
_entity.id
_entity.type
_entity.pdbx_description
1 polymer ?
#
loop_
_entity_poly.entity_id
_entity_poly.type
_entity_poly.pdbx_seq_one_letter_code
_entity_poly.pdbx_strand_id
1 'polypeptide(L)'
;MSTPRAASLAKKAALALAVLAAALAVAVRAEQCGVQVGGATCPNCLCCSRWGWCGSTSDFCGGGCQSQCSGCAPPPSGPSDVGSIVPRDLFERLLLHRNDAACPARGFYTYDAFIAAAAAFPAFGSTGDTATKKREIAAFLGQTSHETTGGWPTAPDGPFSWGYCFKQEQNPPSDYCQPSAEWPCAPGRKYYGRGPIQLSL
;
A
#
# COMPACT_ATOMS: atom_id res chain seq x y z
N MET A 1 59.76 23.12 24.07
CA MET A 1 58.65 22.23 24.49
C MET A 1 57.35 22.85 23.99
N SER A 2 56.92 22.53 22.77
CA SER A 2 55.65 23.03 22.21
C SER A 2 54.71 21.84 21.96
N THR A 3 53.55 21.91 22.58
CA THR A 3 52.64 20.81 22.90
C THR A 3 51.90 20.21 21.68
N PRO A 4 51.82 18.87 21.53
CA PRO A 4 51.11 18.18 20.44
C PRO A 4 49.57 18.16 20.57
N ARG A 5 49.02 18.75 21.65
CA ARG A 5 47.60 18.62 22.04
C ARG A 5 46.65 19.45 21.17
N ALA A 6 47.09 20.61 20.67
CA ALA A 6 46.27 21.52 19.85
C ALA A 6 45.97 20.95 18.45
N ALA A 7 46.95 20.29 17.82
CA ALA A 7 46.78 19.67 16.50
C ALA A 7 45.81 18.47 16.53
N SER A 8 45.72 17.78 17.66
CA SER A 8 44.79 16.64 17.84
C SER A 8 43.33 17.09 17.99
N LEU A 9 43.08 18.19 18.70
CA LEU A 9 41.73 18.74 18.84
C LEU A 9 41.20 19.31 17.50
N ALA A 10 42.03 20.02 16.74
CA ALA A 10 41.64 20.59 15.45
C ALA A 10 41.24 19.51 14.44
N LYS A 11 41.96 18.38 14.38
CA LYS A 11 41.61 17.24 13.51
C LYS A 11 40.29 16.57 13.93
N LYS A 12 40.05 16.41 15.23
CA LYS A 12 38.80 15.83 15.75
C LYS A 12 37.59 16.73 15.48
N ALA A 13 37.74 18.05 15.63
CA ALA A 13 36.70 19.03 15.33
C ALA A 13 36.37 19.06 13.82
N ALA A 14 37.38 19.02 12.95
CA ALA A 14 37.18 18.96 11.50
C ALA A 14 36.47 17.66 11.06
N LEU A 15 36.84 16.53 11.66
CA LEU A 15 36.17 15.25 11.38
C LEU A 15 34.72 15.24 11.87
N ALA A 16 34.45 15.80 13.06
CA ALA A 16 33.11 15.93 13.61
C ALA A 16 32.21 16.85 12.75
N LEU A 17 32.74 17.98 12.28
CA LEU A 17 32.02 18.86 11.34
C LEU A 17 31.74 18.18 10.00
N ALA A 18 32.69 17.41 9.46
CA ALA A 18 32.50 16.69 8.21
C ALA A 18 31.44 15.58 8.33
N VAL A 19 31.41 14.85 9.45
CA VAL A 19 30.38 13.84 9.73
C VAL A 19 29.02 14.48 9.95
N LEU A 20 28.94 15.62 10.65
CA LEU A 20 27.68 16.34 10.84
C LEU A 20 27.13 16.91 9.52
N ALA A 21 28.01 17.43 8.65
CA ALA A 21 27.65 17.90 7.32
C ALA A 21 27.19 16.76 6.39
N ALA A 22 27.80 15.57 6.48
CA ALA A 22 27.36 14.39 5.75
C ALA A 22 26.03 13.83 6.27
N ALA A 23 25.77 13.89 7.59
CA ALA A 23 24.51 13.46 8.19
C ALA A 23 23.33 14.40 7.83
N LEU A 24 23.60 15.69 7.65
CA LEU A 24 22.62 16.67 7.12
C LEU A 24 22.40 16.55 5.60
N ALA A 25 23.29 15.86 4.88
CA ALA A 25 23.20 15.64 3.43
C ALA A 25 22.41 14.37 3.05
N VAL A 26 21.79 13.67 4.03
CA VAL A 26 20.68 12.74 3.75
C VAL A 26 19.45 13.60 3.44
N ALA A 27 19.55 14.33 2.33
CA ALA A 27 18.46 15.07 1.74
C ALA A 27 17.34 14.07 1.48
N VAL A 28 16.18 14.35 2.09
CA VAL A 28 14.89 13.85 1.64
C VAL A 28 14.86 14.03 0.13
N ARG A 29 15.12 12.95 -0.61
CA ARG A 29 14.83 12.89 -2.03
C ARG A 29 13.32 12.82 -2.08
N ALA A 30 12.65 13.97 -2.03
CA ALA A 30 11.30 13.99 -2.55
C ALA A 30 11.41 13.44 -3.98
N GLU A 31 10.58 12.46 -4.30
CA GLU A 31 10.70 11.75 -5.57
C GLU A 31 10.45 12.80 -6.67
N GLN A 32 11.41 12.99 -7.56
CA GLN A 32 11.29 13.95 -8.65
C GLN A 32 10.48 13.30 -9.78
N CYS A 33 9.53 14.03 -10.35
CA CYS A 33 8.73 13.60 -11.50
C CYS A 33 8.57 14.73 -12.52
N GLY A 34 7.98 14.44 -13.68
CA GLY A 34 7.67 15.43 -14.70
C GLY A 34 8.82 15.74 -15.66
N VAL A 35 8.66 16.82 -16.42
CA VAL A 35 9.58 17.22 -17.51
C VAL A 35 11.01 17.51 -17.00
N GLN A 36 11.15 17.81 -15.72
CA GLN A 36 12.41 18.08 -15.04
C GLN A 36 13.35 16.85 -15.02
N VAL A 37 12.79 15.65 -15.11
CA VAL A 37 13.51 14.37 -15.04
C VAL A 37 13.06 13.42 -16.16
N GLY A 38 12.92 13.94 -17.37
CA GLY A 38 12.64 13.11 -18.56
C GLY A 38 11.22 12.54 -18.60
N GLY A 39 10.26 13.18 -17.92
CA GLY A 39 8.86 12.74 -17.91
C GLY A 39 8.58 11.58 -16.95
N ALA A 40 9.47 11.32 -15.98
CA ALA A 40 9.25 10.29 -14.97
C ALA A 40 7.92 10.54 -14.23
N THR A 41 7.13 9.49 -14.04
CA THR A 41 5.91 9.55 -13.23
C THR A 41 6.24 9.30 -11.76
N CYS A 42 5.39 9.82 -10.89
CA CYS A 42 5.52 9.64 -9.46
C CYS A 42 5.06 8.21 -9.06
N PRO A 43 5.70 7.52 -8.10
CA PRO A 43 5.22 6.22 -7.63
C PRO A 43 3.89 6.35 -6.88
N ASN A 44 3.22 5.22 -6.64
CA ASN A 44 1.95 5.15 -5.88
C ASN A 44 0.83 6.08 -6.39
N CYS A 45 0.83 6.39 -7.70
CA CYS A 45 -0.14 7.29 -8.32
C CYS A 45 -0.20 8.71 -7.71
N LEU A 46 0.91 9.19 -7.13
CA LEU A 46 0.99 10.56 -6.63
C LEU A 46 0.99 11.58 -7.79
N CYS A 47 0.45 12.76 -7.57
CA CYS A 47 0.45 13.82 -8.56
C CYS A 47 1.86 14.39 -8.72
N CYS A 48 2.26 14.66 -9.97
CA CYS A 48 3.46 15.43 -10.24
C CYS A 48 3.11 16.91 -10.22
N SER A 49 3.58 17.63 -9.21
CA SER A 49 3.41 19.08 -9.15
C SER A 49 4.04 19.79 -10.35
N ARG A 50 3.66 21.05 -10.56
CA ARG A 50 4.30 21.90 -11.59
C ARG A 50 5.81 22.04 -11.42
N TRP A 51 6.32 21.79 -10.22
CA TRP A 51 7.72 21.94 -9.84
C TRP A 51 8.50 20.62 -9.91
N GLY A 52 7.85 19.53 -10.32
CA GLY A 52 8.50 18.24 -10.54
C GLY A 52 8.71 17.41 -9.28
N TRP A 53 7.73 17.44 -8.37
CA TRP A 53 7.76 16.67 -7.12
C TRP A 53 6.47 15.85 -6.96
N CYS A 54 6.60 14.68 -6.34
CA CYS A 54 5.49 13.78 -6.03
C CYS A 54 4.72 14.23 -4.79
N GLY A 55 3.38 14.24 -4.83
CA GLY A 55 2.54 14.45 -3.66
C GLY A 55 1.04 14.29 -3.95
N SER A 56 0.20 14.34 -2.91
CA SER A 56 -1.24 14.06 -3.01
C SER A 56 -2.15 15.25 -2.66
N THR A 57 -1.59 16.39 -2.23
CA THR A 57 -2.38 17.58 -1.89
C THR A 57 -2.69 18.43 -3.14
N SER A 58 -3.54 19.44 -3.00
CA SER A 58 -3.89 20.38 -4.08
C SER A 58 -2.69 21.09 -4.70
N ASP A 59 -1.60 21.26 -3.96
CA ASP A 59 -0.37 21.89 -4.47
C ASP A 59 0.34 21.02 -5.53
N PHE A 60 0.09 19.71 -5.48
CA PHE A 60 0.64 18.73 -6.39
C PHE A 60 -0.36 18.35 -7.49
N CYS A 61 -1.65 18.21 -7.15
CA CYS A 61 -2.69 17.76 -8.06
C CYS A 61 -3.48 18.90 -8.75
N GLY A 62 -3.33 20.14 -8.28
CA GLY A 62 -4.07 21.30 -8.76
C GLY A 62 -3.47 21.94 -10.02
N GLY A 63 -3.66 23.25 -10.14
CA GLY A 63 -3.26 24.02 -11.32
C GLY A 63 -1.76 23.88 -11.65
N GLY A 64 -1.47 23.34 -12.84
CA GLY A 64 -0.10 23.13 -13.31
C GLY A 64 0.50 21.76 -12.98
N CYS A 65 -0.28 20.83 -12.42
CA CYS A 65 0.13 19.44 -12.33
C CYS A 65 0.53 18.86 -13.71
N GLN A 66 1.61 18.08 -13.75
CA GLN A 66 2.22 17.57 -14.97
C GLN A 66 1.78 16.14 -15.33
N SER A 67 1.52 15.29 -14.34
CA SER A 67 1.12 13.89 -14.56
C SER A 67 0.39 13.34 -13.34
N GLN A 68 -0.49 12.36 -13.55
CA GLN A 68 -1.27 11.69 -12.50
C GLN A 68 -2.16 12.66 -11.68
N CYS A 69 -2.55 13.78 -12.27
CA CYS A 69 -3.29 14.88 -11.62
C CYS A 69 -4.68 14.49 -11.12
N SER A 70 -5.27 13.49 -11.77
CA SER A 70 -6.52 12.84 -11.40
C SER A 70 -6.33 11.34 -11.10
N GLY A 71 -5.08 10.91 -10.81
CA GLY A 71 -4.69 9.51 -10.61
C GLY A 71 -4.03 8.86 -11.83
N CYS A 72 -3.72 7.56 -11.71
CA CYS A 72 -3.18 6.75 -12.81
C CYS A 72 -4.30 6.30 -13.76
N ALA A 73 -4.12 6.48 -15.07
CA ALA A 73 -5.00 5.85 -16.05
C ALA A 73 -4.89 4.32 -15.96
N PRO A 74 -6.01 3.57 -15.89
CA PRO A 74 -5.97 2.12 -16.01
C PRO A 74 -5.63 1.71 -17.47
N PRO A 75 -5.19 0.46 -17.71
CA PRO A 75 -5.22 -0.10 -19.06
C PRO A 75 -6.64 -0.01 -19.64
N PRO A 76 -6.84 0.00 -20.96
CA PRO A 76 -8.17 0.20 -21.54
C PRO A 76 -9.06 -1.01 -21.19
N SER A 77 -9.86 -0.87 -20.13
CA SER A 77 -10.85 -1.85 -19.73
C SER A 77 -12.14 -1.65 -20.53
N GLY A 78 -12.64 -2.76 -21.06
CA GLY A 78 -13.92 -2.83 -21.72
C GLY A 78 -15.09 -2.44 -20.79
N PRO A 79 -16.30 -2.30 -21.35
CA PRO A 79 -17.45 -1.81 -20.61
C PRO A 79 -17.92 -2.87 -19.59
N SER A 80 -17.84 -2.54 -18.29
CA SER A 80 -18.29 -3.31 -17.09
C SER A 80 -17.19 -3.93 -16.21
N ASP A 81 -16.09 -3.21 -16.01
CA ASP A 81 -15.00 -3.63 -15.11
C ASP A 81 -15.25 -3.17 -13.66
N VAL A 82 -14.86 -4.00 -12.68
CA VAL A 82 -14.91 -3.73 -11.23
C VAL A 82 -14.26 -2.39 -10.90
N GLY A 83 -13.20 -2.01 -11.63
CA GLY A 83 -12.51 -0.73 -11.47
C GLY A 83 -13.37 0.51 -11.77
N SER A 84 -14.48 0.36 -12.50
CA SER A 84 -15.45 1.45 -12.71
C SER A 84 -16.38 1.65 -11.51
N ILE A 85 -16.60 0.60 -10.72
CA ILE A 85 -17.46 0.62 -9.52
C ILE A 85 -16.65 1.00 -8.28
N VAL A 86 -15.45 0.45 -8.15
CA VAL A 86 -14.46 0.81 -7.13
C VAL A 86 -13.22 1.34 -7.84
N PRO A 87 -13.17 2.66 -8.10
CA PRO A 87 -11.95 3.31 -8.58
C PRO A 87 -10.83 3.24 -7.53
N ARG A 88 -9.59 3.45 -7.97
CA ARG A 88 -8.41 3.38 -7.09
C ARG A 88 -8.54 4.29 -5.87
N ASP A 89 -8.96 5.54 -6.03
CA ASP A 89 -9.11 6.47 -4.91
C ASP A 89 -10.16 6.00 -3.90
N LEU A 90 -11.23 5.34 -4.35
CA LEU A 90 -12.21 4.74 -3.46
C LEU A 90 -11.62 3.52 -2.72
N PHE A 91 -10.88 2.65 -3.40
CA PHE A 91 -10.19 1.52 -2.76
C PHE A 91 -9.22 1.99 -1.68
N GLU A 92 -8.42 3.02 -1.96
CA GLU A 92 -7.48 3.61 -1.00
C GLU A 92 -8.19 4.26 0.19
N ARG A 93 -9.35 4.91 -0.02
CA ARG A 93 -10.17 5.44 1.08
C ARG A 93 -10.86 4.37 1.91
N LEU A 94 -11.31 3.28 1.30
CA LEU A 94 -11.98 2.18 2.00
C LEU A 94 -10.99 1.41 2.88
N LEU A 95 -9.76 1.21 2.41
CA LEU A 95 -8.74 0.47 3.12
C LEU A 95 -7.63 1.40 3.65
N LEU A 96 -8.06 2.43 4.38
CA LEU A 96 -7.27 3.62 4.74
C LEU A 96 -5.98 3.30 5.50
N HIS A 97 -6.05 2.47 6.55
CA HIS A 97 -4.91 2.20 7.43
C HIS A 97 -4.15 0.90 7.12
N ARG A 98 -4.49 0.18 6.05
CA ARG A 98 -3.86 -1.12 5.74
C ARG A 98 -2.33 -1.06 5.57
N ASN A 99 -1.82 0.12 5.24
CA ASN A 99 -0.40 0.38 5.01
C ASN A 99 0.30 1.05 6.20
N ASP A 100 -0.39 1.24 7.32
CA ASP A 100 0.21 1.80 8.53
C ASP A 100 1.33 0.91 9.05
N ALA A 101 2.31 1.51 9.73
CA ALA A 101 3.47 0.80 10.24
C ALA A 101 3.12 -0.32 11.22
N ALA A 102 1.97 -0.23 11.89
CA ALA A 102 1.44 -1.24 12.80
C ALA A 102 0.88 -2.47 12.08
N CYS A 103 0.60 -2.40 10.78
CA CYS A 103 0.01 -3.49 10.01
C CYS A 103 1.08 -4.42 9.43
N PRO A 104 1.12 -5.71 9.82
CA PRO A 104 2.10 -6.66 9.26
C PRO A 104 1.95 -6.89 7.75
N ALA A 105 0.77 -6.63 7.19
CA ALA A 105 0.52 -6.72 5.76
C ALA A 105 0.80 -5.41 4.98
N ARG A 106 1.38 -4.37 5.61
CA ARG A 106 1.67 -3.10 4.94
C ARG A 106 2.37 -3.29 3.58
N GLY A 107 1.84 -2.63 2.55
CA GLY A 107 2.34 -2.69 1.17
C GLY A 107 1.98 -3.97 0.40
N PHE A 108 1.31 -4.95 1.01
CA PHE A 108 0.96 -6.22 0.34
C PHE A 108 -0.29 -6.11 -0.52
N TYR A 109 -1.35 -5.47 0.00
CA TYR A 109 -2.64 -5.37 -0.69
C TYR A 109 -2.72 -4.12 -1.58
N THR A 110 -2.49 -4.30 -2.87
CA THR A 110 -2.53 -3.22 -3.86
C THR A 110 -3.82 -3.25 -4.68
N TYR A 111 -4.26 -2.09 -5.14
CA TYR A 111 -5.39 -1.98 -6.06
C TYR A 111 -5.15 -2.79 -7.35
N ASP A 112 -3.92 -2.78 -7.86
CA ASP A 112 -3.57 -3.52 -9.08
C ASP A 112 -3.72 -5.04 -8.90
N ALA A 113 -3.35 -5.57 -7.72
CA ALA A 113 -3.60 -6.98 -7.40
C ALA A 113 -5.10 -7.27 -7.25
N PHE A 114 -5.89 -6.36 -6.68
CA PHE A 114 -7.34 -6.49 -6.59
C PHE A 114 -8.00 -6.56 -7.97
N ILE A 115 -7.67 -5.64 -8.88
CA ILE A 115 -8.21 -5.64 -10.25
C ILE A 115 -7.73 -6.86 -11.05
N ALA A 116 -6.45 -7.24 -10.93
CA ALA A 116 -5.93 -8.44 -11.59
C ALA A 116 -6.65 -9.71 -11.11
N ALA A 117 -6.94 -9.82 -9.81
CA ALA A 117 -7.71 -10.94 -9.27
C ALA A 117 -9.18 -10.89 -9.74
N ALA A 118 -9.82 -9.73 -9.72
CA ALA A 118 -11.20 -9.55 -10.18
C ALA A 118 -11.37 -9.94 -11.66
N ALA A 119 -10.37 -9.68 -12.51
CA ALA A 119 -10.40 -10.06 -13.92
C ALA A 119 -10.48 -11.59 -14.14
N ALA A 120 -10.04 -12.40 -13.17
CA ALA A 120 -10.19 -13.85 -13.22
C ALA A 120 -11.63 -14.32 -12.89
N PHE A 121 -12.48 -13.44 -12.33
CA PHE A 121 -13.85 -13.73 -11.94
C PHE A 121 -14.80 -12.73 -12.62
N PRO A 122 -15.07 -12.87 -13.93
CA PRO A 122 -15.73 -11.84 -14.72
C PRO A 122 -17.17 -11.51 -14.29
N ALA A 123 -17.83 -12.37 -13.49
CA ALA A 123 -19.15 -12.11 -12.91
C ALA A 123 -19.11 -11.25 -11.63
N PHE A 124 -17.96 -11.19 -10.95
CA PHE A 124 -17.77 -10.44 -9.71
C PHE A 124 -17.86 -8.94 -9.98
N GLY A 125 -18.76 -8.25 -9.28
CA GLY A 125 -18.96 -6.81 -9.41
C GLY A 125 -19.51 -6.36 -10.77
N SER A 126 -19.94 -7.30 -11.62
CA SER A 126 -20.48 -7.05 -12.96
C SER A 126 -21.93 -7.53 -13.13
N THR A 127 -22.48 -8.24 -12.13
CA THR A 127 -23.82 -8.85 -12.16
C THR A 127 -24.89 -7.91 -11.58
N GLY A 128 -26.04 -7.82 -12.25
CA GLY A 128 -27.18 -7.01 -11.79
C GLY A 128 -27.06 -5.51 -12.10
N ASP A 129 -27.85 -4.70 -11.42
CA ASP A 129 -27.84 -3.24 -11.56
C ASP A 129 -26.65 -2.60 -10.81
N THR A 130 -26.40 -1.31 -11.04
CA THR A 130 -25.26 -0.60 -10.40
C THR A 130 -25.31 -0.66 -8.88
N ALA A 131 -26.51 -0.63 -8.28
CA ALA A 131 -26.65 -0.74 -6.83
C ALA A 131 -26.25 -2.13 -6.32
N THR A 132 -26.62 -3.18 -7.03
CA THR A 132 -26.24 -4.57 -6.73
C THR A 132 -24.74 -4.77 -6.87
N LYS A 133 -24.13 -4.28 -7.95
CA LYS A 133 -22.67 -4.34 -8.15
C LYS A 133 -21.90 -3.65 -7.03
N LYS A 134 -22.33 -2.43 -6.64
CA LYS A 134 -21.76 -1.71 -5.49
C LYS A 134 -21.91 -2.50 -4.19
N ARG A 135 -23.09 -3.09 -3.97
CA ARG A 135 -23.39 -3.87 -2.76
C ARG A 135 -22.54 -5.15 -2.69
N GLU A 136 -22.36 -5.85 -3.81
CA GLU A 136 -21.52 -7.04 -3.90
C GLU A 136 -20.08 -6.73 -3.50
N ILE A 137 -19.49 -5.69 -4.10
CA ILE A 137 -18.10 -5.31 -3.81
C ILE A 137 -17.98 -4.79 -2.36
N ALA A 138 -18.95 -4.02 -1.87
CA ALA A 138 -18.96 -3.56 -0.49
C ALA A 138 -19.08 -4.74 0.50
N ALA A 139 -19.90 -5.75 0.21
CA ALA A 139 -20.04 -6.94 1.03
C ALA A 139 -18.74 -7.76 1.04
N PHE A 140 -18.13 -7.96 -0.14
CA PHE A 140 -16.83 -8.63 -0.26
C PHE A 140 -15.75 -7.92 0.56
N LEU A 141 -15.57 -6.60 0.35
CA LEU A 141 -14.59 -5.81 1.06
C LEU A 141 -14.89 -5.73 2.56
N GLY A 142 -16.17 -5.68 2.95
CA GLY A 142 -16.58 -5.67 4.36
C GLY A 142 -16.22 -6.97 5.09
N GLN A 143 -16.57 -8.12 4.51
CA GLN A 143 -16.25 -9.43 5.10
C GLN A 143 -14.75 -9.65 5.17
N THR A 144 -14.03 -9.41 4.06
CA THR A 144 -12.57 -9.59 4.04
C THR A 144 -11.83 -8.59 4.93
N SER A 145 -12.37 -7.39 5.13
CA SER A 145 -11.84 -6.44 6.12
C SER A 145 -12.02 -6.94 7.54
N HIS A 146 -13.12 -7.60 7.87
CA HIS A 146 -13.33 -8.23 9.17
C HIS A 146 -12.28 -9.31 9.44
N GLU A 147 -12.09 -10.23 8.50
CA GLU A 147 -11.12 -11.32 8.59
C GLU A 147 -9.66 -10.85 8.79
N THR A 148 -9.36 -9.63 8.37
CA THR A 148 -8.00 -9.09 8.36
C THR A 148 -7.86 -7.81 9.18
N THR A 149 -8.82 -7.53 10.07
CA THR A 149 -8.88 -6.26 10.79
C THR A 149 -7.72 -6.07 11.76
N GLY A 150 -7.18 -4.87 11.79
CA GLY A 150 -6.33 -4.36 12.86
C GLY A 150 -7.03 -3.32 13.74
N GLY A 151 -8.34 -3.13 13.57
CA GLY A 151 -9.10 -2.08 14.22
C GLY A 151 -9.40 -2.38 15.69
N TRP A 152 -9.45 -1.31 16.50
CA TRP A 152 -9.87 -1.34 17.91
C TRP A 152 -10.87 -0.21 18.17
N PRO A 153 -11.60 -0.20 19.31
CA PRO A 153 -12.71 0.72 19.54
C PRO A 153 -12.38 2.22 19.40
N THR A 154 -11.13 2.61 19.68
CA THR A 154 -10.63 4.00 19.63
C THR A 154 -9.58 4.20 18.53
N ALA A 155 -9.59 3.36 17.50
CA ALA A 155 -8.64 3.48 16.39
C ALA A 155 -8.83 4.82 15.64
N PRO A 156 -7.75 5.44 15.14
CA PRO A 156 -7.84 6.56 14.21
C PRO A 156 -8.83 6.23 13.07
N ASP A 157 -9.72 7.18 12.77
CA ASP A 157 -10.76 7.04 11.73
C ASP A 157 -11.76 5.87 11.96
N GLY A 158 -11.80 5.33 13.18
CA GLY A 158 -12.72 4.28 13.64
C GLY A 158 -12.23 2.85 13.36
N PRO A 159 -12.82 1.82 13.98
CA PRO A 159 -12.36 0.44 13.84
C PRO A 159 -12.52 -0.14 12.41
N PHE A 160 -13.37 0.46 11.59
CA PHE A 160 -13.73 -0.07 10.27
C PHE A 160 -12.80 0.39 9.13
N SER A 161 -11.91 1.36 9.39
CA SER A 161 -10.90 1.82 8.44
C SER A 161 -9.59 0.99 8.47
N TRP A 162 -9.56 -0.04 9.32
CA TRP A 162 -8.39 -0.88 9.63
C TRP A 162 -8.49 -2.31 9.06
N GLY A 163 -9.36 -2.53 8.08
CA GLY A 163 -9.36 -3.76 7.28
C GLY A 163 -8.03 -3.98 6.55
N TYR A 164 -7.75 -5.22 6.16
CA TYR A 164 -6.57 -5.58 5.38
C TYR A 164 -5.22 -5.33 6.09
N CYS A 165 -5.23 -5.26 7.42
CA CYS A 165 -4.02 -5.06 8.23
C CYS A 165 -3.17 -6.33 8.34
N PHE A 166 -3.81 -7.51 8.27
CA PHE A 166 -3.17 -8.82 8.31
C PHE A 166 -3.32 -9.59 6.99
N LYS A 167 -2.38 -10.50 6.73
CA LYS A 167 -2.38 -11.40 5.54
C LYS A 167 -2.24 -12.88 5.86
N GLN A 168 -2.05 -13.18 7.14
CA GLN A 168 -1.93 -14.53 7.66
C GLN A 168 -2.45 -14.55 9.09
N GLU A 169 -2.97 -15.70 9.50
CA GLU A 169 -3.47 -15.96 10.83
C GLU A 169 -2.42 -15.63 11.90
N GLN A 170 -2.88 -15.02 12.98
CA GLN A 170 -2.04 -14.71 14.13
C GLN A 170 -2.03 -15.90 15.08
N ASN A 171 -0.83 -16.37 15.45
CA ASN A 171 -0.61 -17.47 16.39
C ASN A 171 -1.45 -18.72 16.05
N PRO A 172 -1.29 -19.31 14.85
CA PRO A 172 -2.11 -20.43 14.44
C PRO A 172 -1.93 -21.62 15.39
N PRO A 173 -3.03 -22.20 15.91
CA PRO A 173 -2.97 -23.30 16.88
C PRO A 173 -2.65 -24.65 16.25
N SER A 174 -2.66 -24.74 14.92
CA SER A 174 -2.46 -25.97 14.16
C SER A 174 -1.85 -25.66 12.79
N ASP A 175 -1.41 -26.71 12.11
CA ASP A 175 -1.02 -26.64 10.70
C ASP A 175 -2.22 -26.78 9.76
N TYR A 176 -3.43 -27.02 10.30
CA TYR A 176 -4.68 -27.18 9.55
C TYR A 176 -4.53 -28.21 8.42
N CYS A 177 -3.99 -29.38 8.72
CA CYS A 177 -3.90 -30.45 7.73
C CYS A 177 -5.00 -31.48 8.02
N GLN A 178 -6.01 -31.54 7.15
CA GLN A 178 -6.98 -32.63 7.12
C GLN A 178 -6.78 -33.46 5.84
N PRO A 179 -5.92 -34.49 5.88
CA PRO A 179 -5.56 -35.23 4.68
C PRO A 179 -6.77 -36.01 4.15
N SER A 180 -6.97 -35.91 2.84
CA SER A 180 -7.93 -36.73 2.09
C SER A 180 -7.28 -37.26 0.81
N ALA A 181 -7.94 -38.22 0.14
CA ALA A 181 -7.45 -38.74 -1.13
C ALA A 181 -7.37 -37.65 -2.21
N GLU A 182 -8.29 -36.67 -2.16
CA GLU A 182 -8.34 -35.56 -3.11
C GLU A 182 -7.39 -34.42 -2.72
N TRP A 183 -7.22 -34.17 -1.42
CA TRP A 183 -6.39 -33.10 -0.87
C TRP A 183 -5.35 -33.65 0.11
N PRO A 184 -4.26 -34.26 -0.38
CA PRO A 184 -3.17 -34.70 0.47
C PRO A 184 -2.37 -33.50 1.00
N CYS A 185 -1.97 -33.56 2.26
CA CYS A 185 -1.13 -32.52 2.85
C CYS A 185 0.30 -32.60 2.31
N ALA A 186 0.80 -31.50 1.77
CA ALA A 186 2.16 -31.42 1.28
C ALA A 186 3.16 -31.38 2.46
N PRO A 187 4.25 -32.18 2.43
CA PRO A 187 5.23 -32.20 3.52
C PRO A 187 5.79 -30.81 3.85
N GLY A 188 5.79 -30.45 5.14
CA GLY A 188 6.30 -29.17 5.64
C GLY A 188 5.44 -27.95 5.29
N ARG A 189 4.27 -28.13 4.67
CA ARG A 189 3.31 -27.06 4.40
C ARG A 189 2.29 -26.95 5.52
N LYS A 190 1.76 -25.74 5.70
CA LYS A 190 0.78 -25.37 6.73
C LYS A 190 -0.35 -24.61 6.07
N TYR A 191 -1.59 -24.85 6.48
CA TYR A 191 -2.80 -24.34 5.84
C TYR A 191 -3.62 -23.43 6.75
N TYR A 192 -2.98 -22.78 7.72
CA TYR A 192 -3.57 -21.69 8.50
C TYR A 192 -4.06 -20.53 7.61
N GLY A 193 -4.94 -19.70 8.19
CA GLY A 193 -5.63 -18.62 7.50
C GLY A 193 -4.68 -17.71 6.74
N ARG A 194 -4.97 -17.45 5.46
CA ARG A 194 -4.21 -16.52 4.61
C ARG A 194 -5.07 -15.66 3.71
N GLY A 195 -4.54 -14.49 3.38
CA GLY A 195 -5.15 -13.54 2.47
C GLY A 195 -6.43 -12.89 3.02
N PRO A 196 -7.20 -12.22 2.14
CA PRO A 196 -8.35 -11.40 2.53
C PRO A 196 -9.47 -12.19 3.20
N ILE A 197 -9.68 -13.46 2.81
CA ILE A 197 -10.76 -14.30 3.36
C ILE A 197 -10.28 -15.26 4.45
N GLN A 198 -9.03 -15.09 4.93
CA GLN A 198 -8.38 -16.02 5.87
C GLN A 198 -8.58 -17.50 5.49
N LEU A 199 -8.37 -17.81 4.21
CA LEU A 199 -8.56 -19.16 3.68
C LEU A 199 -7.72 -20.15 4.48
N SER A 200 -8.39 -21.16 5.04
CA SER A 200 -7.79 -22.31 5.72
C SER A 200 -8.27 -23.57 5.01
N LEU A 201 -7.38 -24.56 4.86
CA LEU A 201 -7.63 -25.80 4.11
C LEU A 201 -7.49 -27.02 5.02
#